data_AF-A0A7Y4WVI5-F1
#
_entry.id   AF-A0A7Y4WVI5-F1
#
_cell.length_a   1.000
_cell.length_b   1.000
_cell.length_c   1.000
_cell.angle_alpha   90.00
_cell.angle_beta   90.00
_cell.angle_gamma   90.00
#
_symmetry.space_group_name_H-M   'P 1'
#
loop_
_entity.id
_entity.type
_entity.pdbx_description
1 polymer ?
#
loop_
_entity_poly.entity_id
_entity_poly.type
_entity_poly.pdbx_seq_one_letter_code
_entity_poly.pdbx_strand_id
1 'polypeptide(L)'
;MTVSSTLPNPEKDLGKLVSTHTTSPVFLQRAAIVAVVSFLFFLAMLIVFYIRQNVGYFALSTAFLIVYIFTLVGWVVQKRNAVSIYENGIKYRKFRTTWNEIKAVKADKSGLEITKNRHEKAIIPSTMLGFESIIQAVKDAVETRAA
;
A
#
# COMPACT_ATOMS: atom_id res chain seq x y z
N MET A 1 17.64 26.08 32.60
CA MET A 1 18.18 24.90 31.89
C MET A 1 17.01 24.01 31.49
N THR A 2 16.43 24.24 30.32
CA THR A 2 15.29 23.48 29.79
C THR A 2 15.81 22.57 28.69
N VAL A 3 15.85 21.27 28.98
CA VAL A 3 16.22 20.22 28.02
C VAL A 3 15.06 20.08 27.04
N SER A 4 15.19 20.69 25.86
CA SER A 4 14.29 20.44 24.73
C SER A 4 14.39 18.97 24.34
N SER A 5 13.34 18.20 24.65
CA SER A 5 13.10 16.87 24.13
C SER A 5 12.79 16.93 22.63
N THR A 6 13.82 17.09 21.80
CA THR A 6 13.72 16.82 20.37
C THR A 6 13.57 15.31 20.19
N LEU A 7 12.32 14.85 20.16
CA LEU A 7 11.98 13.54 19.59
C LEU A 7 12.68 13.43 18.22
N PRO A 8 13.48 12.39 17.95
CA PRO A 8 14.20 12.27 16.70
C PRO A 8 13.16 12.22 15.59
N ASN A 9 13.09 13.29 14.78
CA ASN A 9 12.18 13.37 13.66
C ASN A 9 12.70 12.40 12.58
N PRO A 10 12.06 11.23 12.40
CA PRO A 10 12.60 10.13 11.60
C PRO A 10 12.45 10.38 10.09
N GLU A 11 12.20 11.63 9.67
CA GLU A 11 12.24 12.08 8.29
C GLU A 11 13.54 12.82 7.95
N LYS A 12 14.28 13.34 8.95
CA LYS A 12 15.53 14.07 8.69
C LYS A 12 16.70 13.15 8.32
N ASP A 13 16.63 11.88 8.72
CA ASP A 13 17.67 10.87 8.47
C ASP A 13 17.64 10.27 7.05
N LEU A 14 16.50 10.35 6.35
CA LEU A 14 16.34 9.76 5.02
C LEU A 14 16.78 10.69 3.87
N GLY A 15 17.02 11.98 4.13
CA GLY A 15 17.39 12.95 3.11
C GLY A 15 16.19 13.44 2.28
N LYS A 16 16.44 14.00 1.09
CA LYS A 16 15.37 14.51 0.21
C LYS A 16 14.57 13.36 -0.42
N LEU A 17 13.27 13.57 -0.59
CA LEU A 17 12.42 12.65 -1.34
C LEU A 17 12.79 12.71 -2.83
N VAL A 18 13.23 11.58 -3.39
CA VAL A 18 13.64 11.48 -4.80
C VAL A 18 12.45 11.09 -5.67
N SER A 19 11.70 10.06 -5.25
CA SER A 19 10.53 9.60 -5.99
C SER A 19 9.51 8.94 -5.07
N THR A 20 8.22 9.05 -5.42
CA THR A 20 7.15 8.28 -4.77
C THR A 20 6.46 7.42 -5.80
N HIS A 21 6.43 6.11 -5.55
CA HIS A 21 5.78 5.12 -6.37
C HIS A 21 4.54 4.61 -5.64
N THR A 22 3.37 4.89 -6.21
CA THR A 22 2.08 4.42 -5.67
C THR A 22 1.73 3.04 -6.24
N THR A 23 0.76 2.37 -5.64
CA THR A 23 0.16 1.16 -6.22
C THR A 23 -0.45 1.48 -7.59
N SER A 24 -0.42 0.52 -8.54
CA SER A 24 -0.94 0.75 -9.89
C SER A 24 -2.42 1.14 -9.92
N PRO A 25 -2.79 2.21 -10.69
CA PRO A 25 -4.14 2.75 -10.73
C PRO A 25 -5.15 1.76 -11.30
N VAL A 26 -4.70 0.75 -12.07
CA VAL A 26 -5.57 -0.27 -12.65
C VAL A 26 -6.25 -1.11 -11.55
N PHE A 27 -5.54 -1.44 -10.48
CA PHE A 27 -6.13 -2.16 -9.34
C PHE A 27 -7.11 -1.29 -8.57
N LEU A 28 -6.78 -0.01 -8.42
CA LEU A 28 -7.65 0.98 -7.77
C LEU A 28 -8.96 1.18 -8.55
N GLN A 29 -8.88 1.24 -9.89
CA GLN A 29 -10.03 1.38 -10.79
C GLN A 29 -10.95 0.16 -10.73
N ARG A 30 -10.39 -1.05 -10.75
CA ARG A 30 -11.18 -2.29 -10.64
C ARG A 30 -11.94 -2.34 -9.32
N ALA A 31 -11.29 -2.02 -8.21
CA ALA A 31 -11.95 -1.95 -6.90
C ALA A 31 -13.05 -0.88 -6.87
N ALA A 32 -12.81 0.30 -7.46
CA ALA A 32 -13.80 1.37 -7.52
C ALA A 32 -15.06 0.96 -8.31
N ILE A 33 -14.89 0.31 -9.47
CA ILE A 33 -16.01 -0.17 -10.29
C ILE A 33 -16.85 -1.19 -9.49
N VAL A 34 -16.20 -2.18 -8.86
CA VAL A 34 -16.89 -3.18 -8.05
C VAL A 34 -17.66 -2.51 -6.90
N ALA A 35 -17.07 -1.54 -6.21
CA ALA A 35 -17.75 -0.82 -5.13
C ALA A 35 -19.00 -0.08 -5.63
N VAL A 36 -18.92 0.62 -6.76
CA VAL A 36 -20.08 1.32 -7.34
C VAL A 36 -21.18 0.34 -7.73
N VAL A 37 -20.83 -0.76 -8.41
CA VAL A 37 -21.81 -1.78 -8.83
C VAL A 37 -22.47 -2.45 -7.62
N SER A 38 -21.69 -2.83 -6.60
CA SER A 38 -22.23 -3.41 -5.36
C SER A 38 -23.16 -2.45 -4.63
N PHE A 39 -22.84 -1.16 -4.61
CA PHE A 39 -23.70 -0.15 -3.99
C PHE A 39 -25.02 0.03 -4.74
N LEU A 40 -25.00 0.06 -6.07
CA LEU A 40 -26.21 0.13 -6.89
C LEU A 40 -27.09 -1.11 -6.70
N PHE A 41 -26.50 -2.30 -6.62
CA PHE A 41 -27.22 -3.54 -6.34
C PHE A 41 -27.84 -3.56 -4.94
N PHE A 42 -27.10 -3.12 -3.93
CA PHE A 42 -27.60 -2.94 -2.58
C PHE A 42 -28.83 -2.02 -2.57
N LEU A 43 -28.73 -0.84 -3.21
CA LEU A 43 -29.81 0.13 -3.26
C LEU A 43 -31.04 -0.43 -3.98
N ALA A 44 -30.84 -1.06 -5.14
CA ALA A 44 -31.92 -1.69 -5.91
C ALA A 44 -32.64 -2.78 -5.10
N MET A 45 -31.89 -3.67 -4.43
CA MET A 45 -32.46 -4.73 -3.60
C MET A 45 -33.18 -4.17 -2.36
N LEU A 46 -32.69 -3.08 -1.79
CA LEU A 46 -33.36 -2.38 -0.68
C LEU A 46 -34.70 -1.79 -1.13
N ILE A 47 -34.76 -1.16 -2.31
CA ILE A 47 -36.00 -0.64 -2.89
C ILE A 47 -37.00 -1.78 -3.15
N VAL A 48 -36.55 -2.90 -3.74
CA VAL A 48 -37.40 -4.07 -3.98
C VAL A 48 -37.89 -4.66 -2.67
N PHE A 49 -37.04 -4.73 -1.64
CA PHE A 49 -37.42 -5.14 -0.30
C PHE A 49 -38.48 -4.22 0.29
N TYR A 50 -38.34 -2.90 0.16
CA TYR A 50 -39.32 -1.93 0.67
C TYR A 50 -40.71 -2.15 0.05
N ILE A 51 -40.76 -2.49 -1.25
CA ILE A 51 -42.03 -2.71 -1.98
C ILE A 51 -42.64 -4.08 -1.66
N ARG A 52 -41.85 -5.16 -1.68
CA ARG A 52 -42.35 -6.55 -1.54
C ARG A 52 -42.31 -7.09 -0.12
N GLN A 53 -41.59 -6.45 0.80
CA GLN A 53 -41.36 -6.86 2.20
C GLN A 53 -40.91 -8.31 2.40
N ASN A 54 -40.32 -8.94 1.37
CA ASN A 54 -39.89 -10.33 1.44
C ASN A 54 -38.45 -10.43 1.97
N VAL A 55 -38.26 -11.21 3.04
CA VAL A 55 -37.00 -11.39 3.76
C VAL A 55 -35.83 -11.80 2.85
N GLY A 56 -36.09 -12.50 1.74
CA GLY A 56 -35.06 -12.87 0.77
C GLY A 56 -34.30 -11.67 0.18
N TYR A 57 -34.99 -10.56 -0.10
CA TYR A 57 -34.36 -9.34 -0.63
C TYR A 57 -33.52 -8.61 0.42
N PHE A 58 -33.89 -8.72 1.69
CA PHE A 58 -33.09 -8.19 2.80
C PHE A 58 -31.76 -8.93 2.93
N ALA A 59 -31.78 -10.27 2.83
CA ALA A 59 -30.56 -11.08 2.84
C ALA A 59 -29.64 -10.76 1.66
N LEU A 60 -30.19 -10.62 0.44
CA LEU A 60 -29.41 -10.22 -0.75
C LEU A 60 -28.78 -8.83 -0.59
N SER A 61 -29.57 -7.85 -0.13
CA SER A 61 -29.09 -6.49 0.12
C SER A 61 -27.91 -6.51 1.10
N THR A 62 -28.04 -7.24 2.22
CA THR A 62 -26.99 -7.37 3.23
C THR A 62 -25.71 -8.00 2.66
N ALA A 63 -25.83 -9.01 1.77
CA ALA A 63 -24.67 -9.61 1.11
C ALA A 63 -23.92 -8.59 0.23
N PHE A 64 -24.63 -7.76 -0.55
CA PHE A 64 -24.01 -6.70 -1.35
C PHE A 64 -23.39 -5.59 -0.50
N LEU A 65 -24.01 -5.26 0.63
CA LEU A 65 -23.43 -4.32 1.60
C LEU A 65 -22.09 -4.83 2.16
N ILE A 66 -22.02 -6.12 2.48
CA ILE A 66 -20.78 -6.75 2.95
C ILE A 66 -19.69 -6.65 1.88
N VAL A 67 -20.00 -7.03 0.63
CA VAL A 67 -19.05 -6.91 -0.50
C VAL A 67 -18.58 -5.47 -0.68
N TYR A 68 -19.49 -4.50 -0.59
CA TYR A 68 -19.16 -3.08 -0.65
C TYR A 68 -18.17 -2.67 0.44
N ILE A 69 -18.42 -3.05 1.70
CA ILE A 69 -17.54 -2.74 2.83
C ILE A 69 -16.15 -3.36 2.63
N PHE A 70 -16.07 -4.64 2.27
CA PHE A 70 -14.79 -5.30 2.01
C PHE A 70 -14.01 -4.62 0.87
N THR A 71 -14.70 -4.22 -0.19
CA THR A 71 -14.09 -3.52 -1.32
C THR A 71 -13.57 -2.15 -0.91
N LEU A 72 -14.31 -1.41 -0.08
CA LEU A 72 -13.92 -0.09 0.42
C LEU A 72 -12.73 -0.18 1.38
N VAL A 73 -12.72 -1.15 2.29
CA VAL A 73 -11.56 -1.42 3.16
C VAL A 73 -10.33 -1.78 2.32
N GLY A 74 -10.48 -2.67 1.34
CA GLY A 74 -9.40 -3.03 0.42
C GLY A 74 -8.86 -1.82 -0.34
N TRP A 75 -9.74 -0.93 -0.80
CA TRP A 75 -9.36 0.31 -1.47
C TRP A 75 -8.58 1.26 -0.56
N VAL A 76 -9.05 1.49 0.68
CA VAL A 76 -8.37 2.35 1.65
C VAL A 76 -6.98 1.78 2.00
N VAL A 77 -6.87 0.47 2.19
CA VAL A 77 -5.58 -0.20 2.46
C VAL A 77 -4.64 -0.08 1.26
N GLN A 78 -5.13 -0.25 0.03
CA GLN A 78 -4.32 -0.09 -1.18
C GLN A 78 -3.87 1.36 -1.39
N LYS A 79 -4.75 2.34 -1.14
CA LYS A 79 -4.42 3.77 -1.28
C LYS A 79 -3.29 4.20 -0.33
N ARG A 80 -3.17 3.56 0.83
CA ARG A 80 -2.10 3.81 1.81
C ARG A 80 -0.78 3.11 1.47
N ASN A 81 -0.74 2.25 0.46
CA ASN A 81 0.47 1.58 0.01
C ASN A 81 1.19 2.45 -1.03
N ALA A 82 2.09 3.28 -0.53
CA ALA A 82 3.06 4.01 -1.34
C ALA A 82 4.48 3.67 -0.87
N VAL A 83 5.38 3.49 -1.83
CA VAL A 83 6.82 3.44 -1.61
C VAL A 83 7.37 4.82 -1.89
N SER A 84 8.02 5.40 -0.89
CA SER A 84 8.75 6.66 -1.05
C SER A 84 10.23 6.36 -0.99
N ILE A 85 10.94 6.67 -2.08
CA ILE A 85 12.38 6.57 -2.21
C ILE A 85 12.99 7.93 -1.85
N TYR A 86 13.93 7.92 -0.92
CA TYR A 86 14.68 9.08 -0.48
C TYR A 86 16.16 8.91 -0.83
N GLU A 87 16.92 10.00 -0.81
CA GLU A 87 18.35 10.00 -1.15
C GLU A 87 19.16 9.00 -0.31
N ASN A 88 18.85 8.87 0.97
CA ASN A 88 19.58 8.01 1.91
C ASN A 88 18.83 6.75 2.33
N GLY A 89 17.61 6.51 1.82
CA GLY A 89 16.87 5.29 2.14
C GLY A 89 15.51 5.14 1.49
N ILE A 90 14.76 4.15 1.95
CA ILE A 90 13.43 3.82 1.44
C ILE A 90 12.43 3.71 2.59
N LYS A 91 11.23 4.24 2.35
CA LYS A 91 10.07 4.16 3.25
C LYS A 91 8.96 3.41 2.55
N TYR A 92 8.49 2.34 3.19
CA TYR A 92 7.33 1.57 2.72
C TYR A 92 6.42 1.23 3.90
N ARG A 93 5.17 1.72 3.89
CA ARG A 93 4.22 1.58 5.01
C ARG A 93 4.85 2.03 6.35
N LYS A 94 5.09 1.08 7.27
CA LYS A 94 5.74 1.28 8.57
C LYS A 94 7.26 1.00 8.52
N PHE A 95 7.75 0.39 7.45
CA PHE A 95 9.15 0.04 7.26
C PHE A 95 9.94 1.27 6.78
N ARG A 96 11.05 1.54 7.47
CA ARG A 96 12.01 2.60 7.14
C ARG A 96 13.41 2.02 7.26
N THR A 97 14.19 2.14 6.19
CA THR A 97 15.58 1.70 6.20
C THR A 97 16.43 2.64 5.39
N THR A 98 17.62 2.95 5.89
CA THR A 98 18.67 3.61 5.11
C THR A 98 19.39 2.58 4.24
N TRP A 99 19.99 3.02 3.12
CA TRP A 99 20.71 2.13 2.20
C TRP A 99 21.80 1.30 2.91
N ASN A 100 22.53 1.92 3.84
CA ASN A 100 23.59 1.28 4.62
C ASN A 100 23.09 0.16 5.57
N GLU A 101 21.79 0.11 5.86
CA GLU A 101 21.20 -0.92 6.74
C GLU A 101 20.65 -2.13 5.98
N ILE A 102 20.65 -2.07 4.65
CA ILE A 102 20.17 -3.13 3.77
C ILE A 102 21.28 -4.15 3.58
N LYS A 103 21.04 -5.38 4.05
CA LYS A 103 22.01 -6.49 3.91
C LYS A 103 21.80 -7.31 2.65
N ALA A 104 20.55 -7.47 2.24
CA ALA A 104 20.19 -8.31 1.11
C ALA A 104 18.94 -7.77 0.44
N VAL A 105 18.96 -7.78 -0.89
CA VAL A 105 17.84 -7.45 -1.76
C VAL A 105 17.56 -8.69 -2.60
N LYS A 106 16.37 -9.27 -2.47
CA LYS A 106 15.96 -10.43 -3.25
C LYS A 106 14.70 -10.08 -4.04
N ALA A 107 14.81 -10.08 -5.36
CA ALA A 107 13.64 -9.95 -6.23
C ALA A 107 13.05 -11.34 -6.47
N ASP A 108 11.76 -11.50 -6.18
CA ASP A 108 10.99 -12.71 -6.47
C ASP A 108 9.71 -12.35 -7.26
N LYS A 109 9.03 -13.35 -7.82
CA LYS A 109 7.75 -13.19 -8.55
C LYS A 109 6.68 -12.48 -7.71
N SER A 110 6.74 -12.62 -6.38
CA SER A 110 5.82 -12.01 -5.42
C SER A 110 6.17 -10.55 -5.04
N GLY A 111 7.40 -10.08 -5.29
CA GLY A 111 7.85 -8.74 -4.93
C GLY A 111 9.36 -8.63 -4.65
N LEU A 112 9.79 -7.44 -4.23
CA LEU A 112 11.15 -7.13 -3.81
C LEU A 112 11.23 -7.29 -2.28
N GLU A 113 11.96 -8.29 -1.81
CA GLU A 113 12.24 -8.51 -0.39
C GLU A 113 13.52 -7.75 0.00
N ILE A 114 13.37 -6.80 0.92
CA ILE A 114 14.47 -6.04 1.51
C ILE A 114 14.66 -6.56 2.94
N THR A 115 15.85 -7.10 3.23
CA THR A 115 16.21 -7.58 4.57
C THR A 115 17.13 -6.58 5.27
N LYS A 116 16.68 -6.09 6.43
CA LYS A 116 17.44 -5.19 7.31
C LYS A 116 18.36 -5.98 8.25
N ASN A 117 19.44 -5.35 8.70
CA ASN A 117 20.40 -5.85 9.71
C ASN A 117 19.78 -6.51 10.97
N ARG A 118 18.53 -6.22 11.32
CA ARG A 118 17.84 -6.70 12.54
C ARG A 118 16.74 -7.76 12.29
N HIS A 119 16.81 -8.53 11.22
CA HIS A 119 15.77 -9.53 10.83
C HIS A 119 14.40 -8.93 10.45
N GLU A 120 14.26 -7.60 10.40
CA GLU A 120 13.10 -6.97 9.80
C GLU A 120 13.12 -7.13 8.29
N LYS A 121 12.03 -7.67 7.75
CA LYS A 121 11.83 -7.90 6.32
C LYS A 121 10.68 -7.06 5.83
N ALA A 122 10.89 -6.36 4.72
CA ALA A 122 9.82 -5.70 3.98
C ALA A 122 9.70 -6.31 2.59
N ILE A 123 8.48 -6.74 2.26
CA ILE A 123 8.13 -7.23 0.92
C ILE A 123 7.40 -6.10 0.22
N ILE A 124 8.06 -5.50 -0.77
CA ILE A 124 7.47 -4.54 -1.69
C ILE A 124 6.80 -5.35 -2.80
N PRO A 125 5.46 -5.42 -2.86
CA PRO A 125 4.77 -6.19 -3.89
C PRO A 125 5.06 -5.67 -5.30
N SER A 126 5.12 -6.60 -6.26
CA SER A 126 5.31 -6.31 -7.69
C SER A 126 4.16 -5.52 -8.34
N THR A 127 3.06 -5.31 -7.61
CA THR A 127 1.88 -4.55 -8.05
C THR A 127 2.06 -3.02 -7.98
N MET A 128 3.23 -2.54 -7.58
CA MET A 128 3.54 -1.10 -7.56
C MET A 128 3.87 -0.56 -8.94
N LEU A 129 3.46 0.69 -9.20
CA LEU A 129 3.84 1.39 -10.42
C LEU A 129 5.35 1.61 -10.46
N GLY A 130 5.97 1.24 -11.57
CA GLY A 130 7.41 1.37 -11.73
C GLY A 130 8.20 0.42 -10.84
N PHE A 131 7.66 -0.77 -10.54
CA PHE A 131 8.37 -1.80 -9.77
C PHE A 131 9.78 -2.08 -10.31
N GLU A 132 9.95 -2.15 -11.63
CA GLU A 132 11.28 -2.27 -12.28
C GLU A 132 12.19 -1.08 -11.96
N SER A 133 11.67 0.15 -12.01
CA SER A 133 12.46 1.34 -11.63
C SER A 133 12.81 1.37 -10.15
N ILE A 134 11.97 0.82 -9.27
CA ILE A 134 12.26 0.67 -7.84
C ILE A 134 13.38 -0.36 -7.65
N ILE A 135 13.32 -1.51 -8.34
CA ILE A 135 14.37 -2.53 -8.28
C ILE A 135 15.70 -1.94 -8.74
N GLN A 136 15.70 -1.24 -9.88
CA GLN A 136 16.91 -0.65 -10.43
C GLN A 136 17.49 0.40 -9.49
N ALA A 137 16.66 1.34 -9.00
CA ALA A 137 17.10 2.36 -8.05
C ALA A 137 17.65 1.76 -6.74
N VAL A 138 17.03 0.69 -6.23
CA VAL A 138 17.51 -0.01 -5.02
C VAL A 138 18.83 -0.73 -5.28
N LYS A 139 18.99 -1.40 -6.43
CA LYS A 139 20.24 -2.09 -6.79
C LYS A 139 21.37 -1.08 -7.00
N ASP A 140 21.14 -0.05 -7.80
CA ASP A 140 22.13 0.99 -8.09
C ASP A 140 22.58 1.71 -6.81
N ALA A 141 21.65 2.02 -5.89
CA ALA A 141 21.98 2.67 -4.62
C ALA A 141 22.78 1.77 -3.66
N VAL A 142 22.56 0.45 -3.70
CA VAL A 142 23.31 -0.51 -2.89
C VAL A 142 24.69 -0.77 -3.49
N GLU A 143 24.82 -0.89 -4.82
CA GLU A 143 26.09 -1.11 -5.51
C GLU A 143 27.01 0.13 -5.44
N THR A 144 26.48 1.34 -5.66
CA THR A 144 27.27 2.60 -5.64
C THR A 144 27.88 2.90 -4.27
N ARG A 145 27.34 2.34 -3.18
CA ARG A 145 27.83 2.54 -1.81
C ARG A 145 28.53 1.31 -1.20
N ALA A 146 28.55 0.19 -1.93
CA ALA A 146 29.35 -0.98 -1.59
C ALA A 146 30.77 -0.91 -2.19
N ALA A 147 30.97 -0.05 -3.20
CA ALA A 147 32.27 0.33 -3.75
C ALA A 147 32.91 1.46 -2.93
#